data_AF-A0A920FSR9-F1
#
_entry.id   AF-A0A920FSR9-F1
#
_cell.length_a   1.000
_cell.length_b   1.000
_cell.length_c   1.000
_cell.angle_alpha   90.00
_cell.angle_beta   90.00
_cell.angle_gamma   90.00
#
_symmetry.space_group_name_H-M   'P 1'
#
loop_
_entity.id
_entity.type
_entity.pdbx_description
1 polymer ?
#
loop_
_entity_poly.entity_id
_entity_poly.type
_entity_poly.pdbx_seq_one_letter_code
_entity_poly.pdbx_strand_id
1 'polypeptide(L)'
;MNYPMINKIIGIMLMMFAVTLFIPIATSVIYSDGNILTFIISFLVFFIIGALLYFPNSKIKSSDIKSKEGFLIVVLFWVILSHFWKSAFYF
;
A
#
# COMPACT_ATOMS: atom_id res chain seq x y z
N MET A 1 3.78 -17.34 -15.38
CA MET A 1 3.14 -16.16 -14.73
C MET A 1 4.25 -15.18 -14.42
N ASN A 2 4.10 -13.89 -14.77
CA ASN A 2 5.15 -12.90 -14.53
C ASN A 2 5.03 -12.36 -13.09
N TYR A 3 5.39 -13.20 -12.11
CA TYR A 3 5.49 -12.80 -10.69
C TYR A 3 6.23 -11.48 -10.44
N PRO A 4 7.30 -11.14 -11.19
CA PRO A 4 7.98 -9.87 -11.00
C PRO A 4 7.14 -8.64 -11.43
N MET A 5 6.34 -8.77 -12.51
CA MET A 5 5.43 -7.72 -12.97
C MET A 5 4.32 -7.47 -11.95
N ILE A 6 3.79 -8.55 -11.38
CA ILE A 6 2.77 -8.51 -10.31
C ILE A 6 3.33 -7.75 -9.10
N ASN A 7 4.53 -8.11 -8.62
CA ASN A 7 5.16 -7.43 -7.49
C ASN A 7 5.47 -5.94 -7.77
N LYS A 8 5.84 -5.59 -9.02
CA LYS A 8 6.03 -4.19 -9.42
C LYS A 8 4.75 -3.37 -9.30
N ILE A 9 3.63 -3.89 -9.81
CA ILE A 9 2.34 -3.18 -9.78
C ILE A 9 1.82 -3.09 -8.33
N ILE A 10 1.92 -4.17 -7.56
CA ILE A 10 1.57 -4.17 -6.13
C ILE A 10 2.40 -3.13 -5.38
N GLY A 11 3.71 -3.07 -5.63
CA GLY A 11 4.60 -2.07 -5.02
C GLY A 11 4.19 -0.64 -5.34
N ILE A 12 3.84 -0.35 -6.59
CA ILE A 12 3.32 0.96 -7.02
C ILE A 12 2.02 1.30 -6.29
N MET A 13 1.07 0.36 -6.22
CA MET A 13 -0.20 0.58 -5.55
C MET A 13 -0.05 0.79 -4.05
N LEU A 14 0.85 0.04 -3.39
CA LEU A 14 1.17 0.27 -1.97
C LEU A 14 1.75 1.68 -1.76
N MET A 15 2.65 2.12 -2.63
CA MET A 15 3.22 3.48 -2.52
C MET A 15 2.15 4.55 -2.74
N MET A 16 1.23 4.38 -3.70
CA MET A 16 0.09 5.29 -3.87
C MET A 16 -0.84 5.29 -2.66
N PHE A 17 -1.11 4.12 -2.07
CA PHE A 17 -1.92 4.00 -0.86
C PHE A 17 -1.25 4.65 0.36
N ALA A 18 0.07 4.53 0.48
CA ALA A 18 0.83 5.24 1.52
C ALA A 18 0.62 6.76 1.40
N VAL A 19 0.60 7.34 0.19
CA VAL A 19 0.31 8.77 0.01
C VAL A 19 -1.10 9.13 0.51
N THR A 20 -2.08 8.23 0.43
CA THR A 20 -3.42 8.47 1.00
C THR A 20 -3.39 8.62 2.52
N LEU A 21 -2.42 8.01 3.23
CA LEU A 21 -2.27 8.15 4.69
C LEU A 21 -1.83 9.56 5.12
N PHE A 22 -1.41 10.42 4.18
CA PHE A 22 -1.13 11.82 4.49
C PHE A 22 -2.39 12.57 4.96
N ILE A 23 -3.56 12.20 4.45
CA ILE A 23 -4.86 12.76 4.84
C ILE A 23 -5.17 12.47 6.32
N PRO A 24 -5.17 11.20 6.79
CA PRO A 24 -5.41 10.90 8.21
C PRO A 24 -4.30 11.40 9.13
N ILE A 25 -3.05 11.51 8.67
CA ILE A 25 -1.98 12.18 9.43
C ILE A 25 -2.36 13.66 9.63
N ALA A 26 -2.76 14.36 8.58
CA ALA A 26 -3.16 15.75 8.66
C ALA A 26 -4.39 15.94 9.57
N THR A 27 -5.40 15.07 9.48
CA THR A 27 -6.55 15.14 10.39
C THR A 27 -6.14 14.87 11.84
N SER A 28 -5.26 13.90 12.08
CA SER A 28 -4.77 13.60 13.44
C SER A 28 -4.00 14.78 14.06
N VAL A 29 -3.28 15.58 13.27
CA VAL A 29 -2.65 16.84 13.74
C VAL A 29 -3.71 17.85 14.15
N ILE A 30 -4.76 18.03 13.34
CA ILE A 30 -5.80 19.04 13.57
C ILE A 30 -6.63 18.70 14.81
N TYR A 31 -7.05 17.44 14.94
CA TYR A 31 -7.90 16.98 16.05
C TYR A 31 -7.12 16.62 17.32
N SER A 32 -5.78 16.52 17.25
CA SER A 32 -4.92 16.17 18.39
C SER A 32 -5.28 14.85 19.07
N ASP A 33 -5.80 13.88 18.31
CA ASP A 33 -6.30 12.58 18.82
C ASP A 33 -5.20 11.64 19.36
N GLY A 34 -3.94 12.09 19.45
CA GLY A 34 -2.80 11.29 19.92
C GLY A 34 -2.38 10.14 18.99
N ASN A 35 -3.19 9.80 17.98
CA ASN A 35 -2.98 8.67 17.06
C ASN A 35 -2.02 8.93 15.90
N ILE A 36 -1.30 10.06 15.92
CA ILE A 36 -0.40 10.48 14.84
C ILE A 36 0.71 9.44 14.59
N LEU A 37 1.20 8.83 15.67
CA LEU A 37 2.25 7.81 15.64
C LEU A 37 1.77 6.57 14.87
N THR A 38 0.54 6.13 15.10
CA THR A 38 -0.06 4.97 14.42
C THR A 38 -0.13 5.17 12.92
N PHE A 39 -0.53 6.37 12.47
CA PHE A 39 -0.60 6.69 11.05
C PHE A 39 0.79 6.84 10.41
N ILE A 40 1.76 7.44 11.11
CA ILE A 40 3.15 7.55 10.63
C ILE A 40 3.82 6.18 10.50
N ILE A 41 3.62 5.29 11.48
CA ILE A 41 4.15 3.92 11.45
C ILE A 41 3.50 3.15 10.28
N SER A 42 2.17 3.25 10.13
CA SER A 42 1.47 2.62 9.01
C SER A 42 1.98 3.13 7.67
N PHE A 43 2.18 4.44 7.54
CA PHE A 43 2.75 5.07 6.34
C PHE A 43 4.13 4.50 6.01
N LEU A 44 5.04 4.46 6.99
CA LEU A 44 6.38 3.90 6.82
C LEU A 44 6.34 2.43 6.41
N VAL A 45 5.48 1.63 7.05
CA VAL A 45 5.34 0.20 6.73
C VAL A 45 4.87 0.01 5.29
N PHE A 46 3.80 0.68 4.86
CA PHE A 46 3.31 0.57 3.49
C PHE A 46 4.32 1.09 2.47
N PHE A 47 5.02 2.19 2.78
CA PHE A 47 6.02 2.76 1.90
C PHE A 47 7.25 1.85 1.75
N ILE A 48 7.77 1.30 2.86
CA ILE A 48 8.93 0.40 2.86
C ILE A 48 8.60 -0.91 2.15
N ILE A 49 7.44 -1.52 2.44
CA ILE A 49 7.01 -2.76 1.78
C ILE A 49 6.79 -2.51 0.28
N GLY A 50 6.13 -1.40 -0.07
CA GLY A 50 5.91 -1.00 -1.47
C GLY A 50 7.23 -0.77 -2.21
N ALA A 51 8.18 -0.09 -1.59
CA ALA A 51 9.52 0.15 -2.14
C ALA A 51 10.32 -1.15 -2.31
N LEU A 52 10.29 -2.05 -1.31
CA LEU A 52 10.96 -3.36 -1.38
C LEU A 52 10.39 -4.25 -2.48
N LEU A 53 9.09 -4.16 -2.77
CA LEU A 53 8.46 -4.90 -3.86
C LEU A 53 8.73 -4.27 -5.23
N TYR A 54 8.83 -2.95 -5.29
CA TYR A 54 9.06 -2.19 -6.52
C TYR A 54 10.52 -2.19 -6.98
N PHE A 55 11.48 -1.89 -6.09
CA PHE A 55 12.89 -1.69 -6.43
C PHE A 55 13.54 -2.87 -7.17
N PRO A 56 13.40 -4.14 -6.74
CA PRO A 56 13.96 -5.28 -7.46
C PRO A 56 13.26 -5.56 -8.79
N ASN A 57 12.00 -5.15 -8.94
CA ASN A 57 11.19 -5.44 -10.13
C ASN A 57 11.09 -4.25 -11.11
N SER A 58 11.66 -3.10 -10.76
CA SER A 58 11.55 -1.86 -11.54
C SER A 58 12.10 -2.00 -12.97
N LYS A 59 13.17 -2.78 -13.16
CA LYS A 59 13.86 -3.00 -14.44
C LYS A 59 13.09 -3.84 -15.47
N ILE A 60 11.95 -4.39 -15.09
CA ILE A 60 11.18 -5.32 -15.93
C ILE A 60 10.30 -4.51 -16.86
N LYS A 61 10.51 -4.71 -18.17
CA LYS A 61 9.69 -4.09 -19.23
C LYS A 61 8.23 -4.46 -19.03
N SER A 62 7.35 -3.50 -19.23
CA SER A 62 5.91 -3.65 -19.19
C SER A 62 5.46 -4.69 -20.21
N SER A 63 5.45 -5.96 -19.82
CA SER A 63 4.76 -7.03 -20.53
C SER A 63 3.27 -6.85 -20.30
N ASP A 64 2.46 -7.11 -21.32
CA ASP A 64 1.00 -6.97 -21.26
C ASP A 64 0.43 -7.53 -19.96
N ILE A 65 -0.23 -6.66 -19.19
CA ILE A 65 -0.92 -7.02 -17.95
C ILE A 65 -2.03 -8.00 -18.33
N LYS A 66 -1.88 -9.26 -17.96
CA LYS A 66 -2.92 -10.26 -18.19
C LYS A 66 -4.04 -10.07 -17.17
N SER A 67 -5.30 -10.33 -17.55
CA SER A 67 -6.47 -10.17 -16.67
C SER A 67 -6.36 -10.91 -15.32
N LYS A 68 -5.62 -12.02 -15.28
CA LYS A 68 -5.29 -12.76 -14.05
C LYS A 68 -4.44 -11.96 -13.04
N GLU A 69 -3.55 -11.11 -13.53
CA GLU A 69 -2.65 -10.30 -12.71
C GLU A 69 -3.43 -9.14 -12.08
N GLY A 70 -4.34 -8.52 -12.83
CA GLY A 70 -5.29 -7.51 -12.33
C GLY A 70 -6.21 -8.05 -11.23
N PHE A 71 -6.73 -9.27 -11.36
CA PHE A 71 -7.57 -9.88 -10.32
C PHE A 71 -6.82 -10.05 -8.99
N LEU A 72 -5.56 -10.50 -9.05
CA LEU A 72 -4.74 -10.73 -7.86
C LEU A 72 -4.39 -9.42 -7.14
N ILE A 73 -4.17 -8.36 -7.91
CA ILE A 73 -3.98 -6.99 -7.40
C ILE A 73 -5.21 -6.52 -6.61
N VAL A 74 -6.42 -6.72 -7.16
CA VAL A 74 -7.67 -6.32 -6.48
C VAL A 74 -7.86 -7.09 -5.18
N VAL A 75 -7.65 -8.42 -5.18
CA VAL A 75 -7.78 -9.23 -3.96
C VAL A 75 -6.80 -8.78 -2.88
N LEU A 76 -5.54 -8.54 -3.23
CA LEU A 76 -4.54 -8.05 -2.28
C LEU A 76 -4.87 -6.65 -1.76
N PHE A 77 -5.38 -5.77 -2.62
CA PHE A 77 -5.87 -4.45 -2.22
C PHE A 77 -6.96 -4.55 -1.15
N TRP A 78 -7.93 -5.46 -1.32
CA TRP A 78 -8.96 -5.74 -0.32
C TRP A 78 -8.40 -6.33 0.99
N VAL A 79 -7.38 -7.19 0.93
CA VAL A 79 -6.72 -7.75 2.13
C VAL A 79 -6.00 -6.67 2.92
N ILE A 80 -5.30 -5.76 2.22
CA ILE A 80 -4.58 -4.64 2.83
C ILE A 80 -5.56 -3.65 3.46
N LEU A 81 -6.62 -3.29 2.75
CA LEU A 81 -7.71 -2.51 3.30
C LEU A 81 -8.25 -3.20 4.56
N SER A 82 -8.66 -4.46 4.49
CA SER A 82 -9.21 -5.17 5.66
C SER A 82 -8.28 -5.12 6.89
N HIS A 83 -6.96 -5.19 6.71
CA HIS A 83 -6.00 -5.01 7.81
C HIS A 83 -5.97 -3.58 8.35
N PHE A 84 -6.02 -2.56 7.49
CA PHE A 84 -6.06 -1.17 7.91
C PHE A 84 -7.37 -0.85 8.66
N TRP A 85 -8.50 -1.30 8.13
CA TRP A 85 -9.81 -1.14 8.76
C TRP A 85 -9.86 -1.78 10.13
N LYS A 86 -9.19 -2.93 10.29
CA LYS A 86 -8.98 -3.55 11.60
C LYS A 86 -8.25 -2.58 12.55
N SER A 87 -7.11 -2.03 12.16
CA SER A 87 -6.37 -1.09 13.03
C SER A 87 -7.18 0.16 13.41
N ALA A 88 -8.05 0.63 12.52
CA ALA A 88 -8.92 1.77 12.77
C ALA A 88 -10.11 1.46 13.71
N PHE A 89 -10.49 0.18 13.88
CA PHE A 89 -11.64 -0.23 14.70
C PHE A 89 -11.26 -0.62 16.14
N TYR A 90 -9.97 -0.85 16.42
CA TYR A 90 -9.47 -1.16 17.77
C TYR A 90 -9.03 0.07 18.57
N PHE A 91 -9.18 1.28 18.01
CA PHE A 91 -9.06 2.58 18.68
C PHE A 91 -10.43 3.26 18.71
#